data_AF-A0A347UJH9-F1
#
_entry.id   AF-A0A347UJH9-F1
#
_cell.length_a   1.000
_cell.length_b   1.000
_cell.length_c   1.000
_cell.angle_alpha   90.00
_cell.angle_beta   90.00
_cell.angle_gamma   90.00
#
_symmetry.space_group_name_H-M   'P 1'
#
loop_
_entity.id
_entity.type
_entity.pdbx_description
1 polymer ?
#
loop_
_entity_poly.entity_id
_entity_poly.type
_entity_poly.pdbx_seq_one_letter_code
_entity_poly.pdbx_strand_id
1 'polypeptide(L)'
;MGFGQRYGDEGCSAVGNCGGGIVGCSNIAVHPAGAVRGTKMSYLTDRKRVLGLGVARGGSEHFISQRLTAIALIPLSLMFLFPFIGTLGADYATMLKTYQHPYHAIVAVMFFIVLCKHLHLGLQVVIEDYIHAPRLLMAALIVNRLFWGATAVTAVFAIAKIAFSA
;
A
#
# COMPACT_ATOMS: atom_id res chain seq x y z
N MET A 1 -24.24 40.39 0.33
CA MET A 1 -22.92 40.82 -0.14
C MET A 1 -22.18 39.54 -0.53
N GLY A 2 -22.27 39.00 -1.75
CA GLY A 2 -22.10 39.63 -3.05
C GLY A 2 -20.65 39.42 -3.47
N PHE A 3 -20.37 38.41 -4.31
CA PHE A 3 -19.22 38.39 -5.23
C PHE A 3 -19.42 37.24 -6.24
N GLY A 4 -19.90 37.62 -7.42
CA GLY A 4 -19.83 36.77 -8.60
C GLY A 4 -18.45 36.90 -9.23
N GLN A 5 -17.93 35.80 -9.76
CA GLN A 5 -16.87 35.85 -10.75
C GLN A 5 -17.32 35.11 -12.00
N ARG A 6 -17.48 35.90 -13.05
CA ARG A 6 -17.63 35.51 -14.44
C ARG A 6 -16.33 34.83 -14.90
N TYR A 7 -16.45 33.67 -15.50
CA TYR A 7 -15.51 33.12 -16.48
C TYR A 7 -16.30 33.23 -17.79
N GLY A 8 -16.02 34.10 -18.74
CA GLY A 8 -14.69 34.44 -19.27
C GLY A 8 -14.56 33.78 -20.63
N ASP A 9 -15.53 34.04 -21.50
CA ASP A 9 -15.77 33.52 -22.83
C ASP A 9 -15.25 34.54 -23.85
N GLU A 10 -13.94 34.52 -24.06
CA GLU A 10 -13.26 35.31 -25.08
C GLU A 10 -12.29 34.40 -25.86
N GLY A 11 -12.50 34.26 -27.16
CA GLY A 11 -11.42 34.01 -28.11
C GLY A 11 -11.35 32.62 -28.76
N CYS A 12 -12.04 32.46 -29.89
CA CYS A 12 -11.41 31.84 -31.05
C CYS A 12 -11.89 32.53 -32.32
N SER A 13 -11.04 33.43 -32.81
CA SER A 13 -11.15 34.12 -34.07
C SER A 13 -10.91 33.13 -35.21
N ALA A 14 -11.91 32.95 -36.09
CA ALA A 14 -11.71 32.28 -37.37
C ALA A 14 -12.35 33.13 -38.47
N VAL A 15 -11.50 33.98 -39.04
CA VAL A 15 -11.66 34.64 -40.33
C VAL A 15 -11.83 33.58 -41.42
N GLY A 16 -12.90 33.68 -42.21
CA GLY A 16 -13.18 32.83 -43.35
C GLY A 16 -14.20 33.48 -44.28
N ASN A 17 -13.72 34.35 -45.16
CA ASN A 17 -14.45 34.99 -46.25
C ASN A 17 -14.80 33.97 -47.35
N CYS A 18 -16.08 33.79 -47.66
CA CYS A 18 -16.56 33.28 -48.94
C CYS A 18 -17.79 34.10 -49.34
N GLY A 19 -17.63 34.99 -50.31
CA GLY A 19 -18.71 35.76 -50.90
C GLY A 19 -19.51 34.98 -51.95
N GLY A 20 -20.74 35.45 -52.19
CA GLY A 20 -21.48 35.35 -53.45
C GLY A 20 -22.16 34.00 -53.76
N GLY A 21 -23.50 34.01 -53.78
CA GLY A 21 -24.25 32.93 -54.46
C GLY A 21 -25.64 32.64 -53.88
N ILE A 22 -26.64 33.32 -54.45
CA ILE A 22 -28.08 33.03 -54.37
C ILE A 22 -28.46 31.54 -54.53
N VAL A 23 -28.99 30.86 -53.49
CA VAL A 23 -30.05 29.83 -53.63
C VAL A 23 -30.87 29.70 -52.33
N GLY A 24 -32.16 30.04 -52.42
CA GLY A 24 -33.25 29.18 -51.96
C GLY A 24 -33.60 29.11 -50.47
N CYS A 25 -34.65 29.84 -50.09
CA CYS A 25 -35.53 29.52 -48.97
C CYS A 25 -36.07 28.08 -49.06
N SER A 26 -36.01 27.32 -47.96
CA SER A 26 -37.16 26.66 -47.31
C SER A 26 -36.69 25.71 -46.23
N ASN A 27 -36.90 26.10 -44.97
CA ASN A 27 -37.56 25.26 -43.95
C ASN A 27 -37.53 26.01 -42.62
N ILE A 28 -38.63 26.73 -42.38
CA ILE A 28 -39.04 27.14 -41.03
C ILE A 28 -39.34 25.84 -40.27
N ALA A 29 -38.37 25.39 -39.48
CA ALA A 29 -38.59 24.42 -38.41
C ALA A 29 -38.79 25.21 -37.12
N VAL A 30 -40.04 25.28 -36.68
CA VAL A 30 -40.41 25.75 -35.34
C VAL A 30 -39.73 24.83 -34.33
N HIS A 31 -38.68 25.31 -33.66
CA HIS A 31 -38.13 24.61 -32.49
C HIS A 31 -39.05 24.90 -31.30
N PRO A 32 -39.72 23.90 -30.71
CA PRO A 32 -40.46 24.10 -29.48
C PRO A 32 -39.47 24.41 -28.35
N ALA A 33 -39.78 25.49 -27.63
CA ALA A 33 -39.15 25.88 -26.40
C ALA A 33 -39.23 24.77 -25.34
N GLY A 34 -38.17 24.65 -24.54
CA GLY A 34 -38.28 24.16 -23.16
C GLY A 34 -38.18 22.66 -22.93
N ALA A 35 -37.03 22.06 -23.21
CA ALA A 35 -36.62 20.81 -22.56
C ALA A 35 -35.48 21.10 -21.57
N VAL A 36 -35.83 21.38 -20.31
CA VAL A 36 -34.85 21.40 -19.22
C VAL A 36 -34.33 19.98 -19.05
N ARG A 37 -33.13 19.72 -19.59
CA ARG A 37 -32.43 18.46 -19.45
C ARG A 37 -32.11 18.29 -17.96
N GLY A 38 -32.88 17.48 -17.25
CA GLY A 38 -32.56 17.09 -15.89
C GLY A 38 -31.22 16.38 -15.86
N THR A 39 -30.17 17.06 -15.43
CA THR A 39 -28.85 16.46 -15.21
C THR A 39 -28.98 15.54 -14.01
N LYS A 40 -29.22 14.25 -14.26
CA LYS A 40 -29.21 13.23 -13.20
C LYS A 40 -27.80 13.27 -12.58
N MET A 41 -27.67 13.81 -11.37
CA MET A 41 -26.44 13.71 -10.58
C MET A 41 -26.17 12.23 -10.32
N SER A 42 -25.26 11.67 -11.13
CA SER A 42 -24.85 10.28 -11.01
C SER A 42 -23.88 10.18 -9.84
N TYR A 43 -24.37 9.73 -8.69
CA TYR A 43 -23.53 9.35 -7.55
C TYR A 43 -22.79 8.05 -7.89
N LEU A 44 -21.81 8.15 -8.78
CA LEU A 44 -20.82 7.09 -8.94
C LEU A 44 -19.85 7.22 -7.78
N THR A 45 -19.72 6.16 -6.99
CA THR A 45 -18.66 6.07 -5.99
C THR A 45 -17.32 6.24 -6.70
N ASP A 46 -16.36 6.92 -6.06
CA ASP A 46 -15.04 7.16 -6.65
C ASP A 46 -14.38 5.87 -7.13
N ARG A 47 -14.64 4.76 -6.41
CA ARG A 47 -14.26 3.39 -6.81
C ARG A 47 -14.74 3.04 -8.22
N LYS A 48 -15.99 3.32 -8.59
CA LYS A 48 -16.55 3.01 -9.93
C LYS A 48 -16.01 3.93 -11.03
N ARG A 49 -15.57 5.15 -10.67
CA ARG A 49 -14.92 6.09 -11.60
C ARG A 49 -13.50 5.67 -11.96
N VAL A 50 -12.79 5.03 -11.03
CA VAL A 50 -11.38 4.64 -11.22
C VAL A 50 -11.18 3.16 -11.58
N LEU A 51 -12.23 2.33 -11.53
CA LEU A 51 -12.22 0.96 -12.03
C LEU A 51 -12.04 0.94 -13.56
N GLY A 52 -10.78 0.96 -14.02
CA GLY A 52 -10.41 0.92 -15.43
C GLY A 52 -9.27 1.85 -15.83
N LEU A 53 -8.87 2.79 -14.96
CA LEU A 53 -7.82 3.79 -15.26
C LEU A 53 -6.38 3.29 -15.01
N GLY A 54 -6.19 1.99 -14.79
CA GLY A 54 -4.90 1.40 -14.41
C GLY A 54 -4.57 1.70 -12.94
N VAL A 55 -4.63 0.68 -12.11
CA VAL A 55 -4.20 0.77 -10.71
C VAL A 55 -2.70 1.07 -10.67
N ALA A 56 -2.27 2.10 -9.96
CA ALA A 56 -0.90 2.19 -9.47
C ALA A 56 -0.71 1.06 -8.43
N ARG A 57 -0.34 -0.14 -8.89
CA ARG A 57 -0.37 -1.41 -8.12
C ARG A 57 0.62 -1.47 -6.94
N GLY A 58 1.44 -0.45 -6.71
CA GLY A 58 2.51 -0.48 -5.70
C GLY A 58 1.98 -0.56 -4.27
N GLY A 59 1.02 0.30 -3.88
CA GLY A 59 0.55 0.38 -2.50
C GLY A 59 -0.28 -0.83 -2.03
N SER A 60 -1.03 -1.46 -2.94
CA SER A 60 -1.90 -2.60 -2.61
C SER A 60 -1.12 -3.87 -2.25
N GLU A 61 0.00 -4.13 -2.94
CA GLU A 61 0.83 -5.31 -2.69
C GLU A 61 1.50 -5.25 -1.30
N HIS A 62 2.00 -4.06 -0.92
CA HIS A 62 2.57 -3.85 0.42
C HIS A 62 1.53 -4.10 1.52
N PHE A 63 0.32 -3.56 1.35
CA PHE A 63 -0.77 -3.71 2.31
C PHE A 63 -1.25 -5.16 2.47
N ILE A 64 -1.40 -5.88 1.34
CA ILE A 64 -1.78 -7.30 1.35
C ILE A 64 -0.66 -8.12 1.99
N SER A 65 0.60 -7.88 1.62
CA SER A 65 1.76 -8.57 2.19
C SER A 65 1.88 -8.38 3.70
N GLN A 66 1.56 -7.18 4.20
CA GLN A 66 1.56 -6.89 5.64
C GLN A 66 0.49 -7.69 6.39
N ARG A 67 -0.71 -7.85 5.81
CA ARG A 67 -1.79 -8.66 6.39
C ARG A 67 -1.47 -10.15 6.36
N LEU A 68 -0.94 -10.65 5.25
CA LEU A 68 -0.54 -12.06 5.13
C LEU A 68 0.54 -12.41 6.16
N THR A 69 1.52 -11.54 6.35
CA THR A 69 2.58 -11.75 7.36
C THR A 69 2.03 -11.66 8.78
N ALA A 70 1.11 -10.73 9.08
CA ALA A 70 0.42 -10.68 10.38
C ALA A 70 -0.37 -11.95 10.68
N ILE A 71 -1.15 -12.44 9.71
CA ILE A 71 -1.93 -13.68 9.85
C ILE A 71 -1.00 -14.87 10.07
N ALA A 72 0.13 -14.95 9.36
CA ALA A 72 1.13 -16.00 9.57
C ALA A 72 1.81 -15.90 10.95
N LEU A 73 2.04 -14.70 11.46
CA LEU A 73 2.66 -14.47 12.76
C LEU A 73 1.79 -14.92 13.94
N ILE A 74 0.46 -14.91 13.82
CA ILE A 74 -0.43 -15.32 14.90
C ILE A 74 -0.13 -16.77 15.34
N PRO A 75 -0.33 -17.83 14.51
CA PRO A 75 -0.06 -19.20 14.94
C PRO A 75 1.42 -19.43 15.27
N LEU A 76 2.32 -18.78 14.53
CA LEU A 76 3.77 -18.96 14.69
C LEU A 76 4.27 -18.40 16.03
N SER A 77 3.70 -17.26 16.46
CA SER A 77 3.97 -16.69 17.78
C SER A 77 3.46 -17.58 18.91
N LEU A 78 2.27 -18.17 18.76
CA LEU A 78 1.72 -19.11 19.74
C LEU A 78 2.61 -20.36 19.86
N MET A 79 3.00 -20.95 18.72
CA MET A 79 3.88 -22.13 18.71
C MET A 79 5.27 -21.84 19.27
N PHE A 80 5.82 -20.64 19.05
CA PHE A 80 7.11 -20.24 19.60
C PHE A 80 7.03 -19.92 21.10
N LEU A 81 5.99 -19.20 21.54
CA LEU A 81 5.86 -18.71 22.91
C LEU A 81 5.44 -19.81 23.89
N PHE A 82 4.69 -20.83 23.46
CA PHE A 82 4.24 -21.90 24.36
C PHE A 82 5.39 -22.63 25.08
N PRO A 83 6.40 -23.19 24.38
CA PRO A 83 7.57 -23.78 25.03
C PRO A 83 8.45 -22.72 25.73
N PHE A 84 8.54 -21.51 25.17
CA PHE A 84 9.31 -20.42 25.77
C PHE A 84 8.82 -20.09 27.17
N ILE A 85 7.50 -19.82 27.30
CA ILE A 85 6.85 -19.46 28.56
C ILE A 85 6.93 -20.61 29.55
N GLY A 86 6.78 -21.86 29.10
CA GLY A 86 6.95 -23.04 29.96
C GLY A 86 8.35 -23.18 30.56
N THR A 87 9.36 -22.58 29.92
CA THR A 87 10.75 -22.54 30.41
C THR A 87 11.15 -21.22 31.06
N LEU A 88 10.25 -20.23 31.14
CA LEU A 88 10.54 -18.96 31.82
C LEU A 88 10.78 -19.21 33.31
N GLY A 89 11.96 -18.83 33.79
CA GLY A 89 12.40 -19.06 35.17
C GLY A 89 13.17 -20.37 35.39
N ALA A 90 13.29 -21.23 34.36
CA ALA A 90 14.20 -22.37 34.39
C ALA A 90 15.66 -21.92 34.20
N ASP A 91 16.60 -22.84 34.43
CA ASP A 91 18.02 -22.61 34.18
C ASP A 91 18.32 -22.47 32.66
N TYR A 92 19.45 -21.83 32.35
CA TYR A 92 19.90 -21.62 30.96
C TYR A 92 20.03 -22.92 30.15
N ALA A 93 20.54 -23.99 30.74
CA ALA A 93 20.68 -25.30 30.11
C ALA A 93 19.32 -25.92 29.77
N THR A 94 18.30 -25.73 30.62
CA THR A 94 16.93 -26.18 30.34
C THR A 94 16.34 -25.45 29.14
N MET A 95 16.51 -24.13 29.03
CA MET A 95 16.10 -23.37 27.83
C MET A 95 16.84 -23.85 26.58
N LEU A 96 18.16 -24.05 26.67
CA LEU A 96 18.97 -24.51 25.56
C LEU A 96 18.47 -25.87 25.05
N LYS A 97 18.23 -26.82 25.96
CA LYS A 97 17.73 -28.16 25.63
C LYS A 97 16.37 -28.13 24.94
N THR A 98 15.47 -27.23 25.35
CA THR A 98 14.15 -27.07 24.72
C THR A 98 14.26 -26.63 23.27
N TYR A 99 15.19 -25.72 22.95
CA TYR A 99 15.40 -25.23 21.58
C TYR A 99 16.43 -26.03 20.77
N GLN A 100 17.16 -26.97 21.37
CA GLN A 100 17.88 -28.03 20.66
C GLN A 100 16.94 -29.02 19.98
N HIS A 101 15.69 -29.14 20.45
CA HIS A 101 14.71 -29.98 19.78
C HIS A 101 14.38 -29.41 18.39
N PRO A 102 14.54 -30.21 17.30
CA PRO A 102 14.51 -29.70 15.93
C PRO A 102 13.18 -29.02 15.56
N TYR A 103 12.07 -29.51 16.11
CA TYR A 103 10.76 -28.91 15.89
C TYR A 103 10.69 -27.47 16.43
N HIS A 104 11.17 -27.21 17.65
CA HIS A 104 11.15 -25.86 18.23
C HIS A 104 12.14 -24.93 17.54
N ALA A 105 13.31 -25.45 17.12
CA ALA A 105 14.28 -24.69 16.34
C ALA A 105 13.71 -24.23 15.00
N ILE A 106 13.04 -25.12 14.25
CA ILE A 106 12.42 -24.79 12.95
C ILE A 106 11.33 -23.73 13.12
N VAL A 107 10.46 -23.89 14.12
CA VAL A 107 9.40 -22.91 14.43
C VAL A 107 10.03 -21.55 14.78
N ALA A 108 11.09 -21.52 15.59
CA ALA A 108 11.79 -20.29 15.92
C ALA A 108 12.39 -19.61 14.68
N VAL A 109 13.05 -20.36 13.79
CA VAL A 109 13.61 -19.81 12.54
C VAL A 109 12.51 -19.20 11.68
N MET A 110 11.40 -19.92 11.46
CA MET A 110 10.27 -19.39 10.69
C MET A 110 9.70 -18.14 11.36
N PHE A 111 9.53 -18.16 12.68
CA PHE A 111 9.02 -17.03 13.46
C PHE A 111 9.86 -15.77 13.24
N PHE A 112 11.17 -15.83 13.44
CA PHE A 112 12.04 -14.67 13.30
C PHE A 112 12.11 -14.14 11.85
N ILE A 113 12.10 -15.03 10.84
CA ILE A 113 12.09 -14.60 9.43
C ILE A 113 10.80 -13.84 9.11
N VAL A 114 9.64 -14.38 9.47
CA VAL A 114 8.35 -13.73 9.19
C VAL A 114 8.19 -12.45 10.02
N LEU A 115 8.65 -12.46 11.28
CA LEU A 115 8.67 -11.29 12.16
C LEU A 115 9.49 -10.15 11.56
N CYS A 116 10.74 -10.40 11.17
CA CYS A 116 11.61 -9.38 10.57
C CYS A 116 11.00 -8.84 9.27
N LYS A 117 10.39 -9.71 8.44
CA LYS A 117 9.68 -9.28 7.23
C LYS A 117 8.49 -8.37 7.54
N HIS A 118 7.69 -8.71 8.56
CA HIS A 118 6.53 -7.91 8.96
C HIS A 118 6.96 -6.54 9.48
N LEU A 119 8.00 -6.50 10.32
CA LEU A 119 8.56 -5.26 10.88
C LEU A 119 9.19 -4.37 9.80
N HIS A 120 9.90 -4.96 8.84
CA HIS A 120 10.43 -4.25 7.67
C HIS A 120 9.33 -3.57 6.86
N LEU A 121 8.28 -4.33 6.48
CA LEU A 121 7.17 -3.80 5.69
C LEU A 121 6.38 -2.73 6.45
N GLY A 122 6.16 -2.92 7.76
CA GLY A 122 5.45 -1.93 8.57
C GLY A 122 6.23 -0.65 8.76
N LEU A 123 7.52 -0.74 9.04
CA LEU A 123 8.35 0.45 9.20
C LEU A 123 8.56 1.20 7.88
N GLN A 124 8.57 0.49 6.74
CA GLN A 124 8.65 1.13 5.42
C GLN A 124 7.49 2.11 5.18
N VAL A 125 6.24 1.69 5.43
CA VAL A 125 5.06 2.55 5.23
C VAL A 125 5.10 3.76 6.16
N VAL A 126 5.51 3.56 7.42
CA VAL A 126 5.70 4.68 8.37
C VAL A 126 6.78 5.65 7.86
N ILE A 127 7.92 5.15 7.39
CA ILE A 127 8.99 6.00 6.85
C ILE A 127 8.47 6.84 5.67
N GLU A 128 7.73 6.23 4.75
CA GLU A 128 7.16 6.88 3.57
C GLU A 128 6.10 7.94 3.94
N ASP A 129 5.32 7.72 5.01
CA ASP A 129 4.28 8.66 5.46
C ASP A 129 4.83 9.88 6.21
N TYR A 130 5.95 9.73 6.92
CA TYR A 130 6.46 10.78 7.81
C TYR A 130 7.69 11.54 7.28
N ILE A 131 8.49 10.96 6.38
CA ILE A 131 9.72 11.58 5.89
C ILE A 131 9.53 12.21 4.51
N HIS A 132 9.43 13.54 4.48
CA HIS A 132 9.20 14.31 3.25
C HIS A 132 10.50 14.75 2.56
N ALA A 133 11.63 14.74 3.27
CA ALA A 133 12.92 15.13 2.70
C ALA A 133 13.52 13.96 1.89
N PRO A 134 13.77 14.10 0.57
CA PRO A 134 14.06 12.97 -0.31
C PRO A 134 15.37 12.24 0.03
N ARG A 135 16.40 12.97 0.49
CA ARG A 135 17.68 12.37 0.89
C ARG A 135 17.54 11.56 2.18
N LEU A 136 16.76 12.07 3.13
CA LEU A 136 16.51 11.40 4.41
C LEU A 136 15.62 10.17 4.21
N LEU A 137 14.61 10.27 3.34
CA LEU A 137 13.73 9.16 2.99
C LEU A 137 14.53 7.97 2.45
N MET A 138 15.39 8.21 1.44
CA MET A 138 16.21 7.15 0.86
C MET A 138 17.18 6.54 1.87
N ALA A 139 17.84 7.36 2.69
CA ALA A 139 18.72 6.87 3.75
C ALA A 139 17.96 5.99 4.76
N ALA A 140 16.78 6.44 5.21
CA ALA A 140 15.95 5.69 6.15
C ALA A 140 15.46 4.35 5.57
N LEU A 141 15.06 4.32 4.30
CA LEU A 141 14.64 3.09 3.62
C LEU A 141 15.80 2.08 3.49
N ILE A 142 17.00 2.56 3.14
CA ILE A 142 18.20 1.71 3.08
C ILE A 142 18.53 1.15 4.46
N VAL A 143 18.53 1.98 5.49
CA VAL A 143 18.79 1.55 6.87
C VAL A 143 17.74 0.53 7.32
N ASN A 144 16.46 0.78 7.09
CA ASN A 144 15.37 -0.16 7.41
C ASN A 144 15.62 -1.52 6.77
N ARG A 145 15.96 -1.56 5.48
CA ARG A 145 16.19 -2.81 4.75
C ARG A 145 17.42 -3.57 5.24
N LEU A 146 18.52 -2.87 5.47
CA LEU A 146 19.76 -3.48 5.96
C LEU A 146 19.62 -3.96 7.40
N PHE A 147 18.98 -3.17 8.27
CA PHE A 147 18.79 -3.50 9.67
C PHE A 147 17.95 -4.77 9.86
N TRP A 148 16.77 -4.85 9.24
CA TRP A 148 15.93 -6.05 9.35
C TRP A 148 16.53 -7.25 8.62
N GLY A 149 17.26 -7.03 7.52
CA GLY A 149 18.00 -8.10 6.83
C GLY A 149 19.11 -8.68 7.72
N ALA A 150 19.93 -7.83 8.32
CA ALA A 150 20.99 -8.24 9.24
C ALA A 150 20.44 -8.92 10.50
N THR A 151 19.34 -8.40 11.05
CA THR A 151 18.66 -8.98 12.22
C THR A 151 18.13 -10.37 11.89
N ALA A 152 17.52 -10.58 10.72
CA ALA A 152 17.04 -11.89 10.29
C ALA A 152 18.18 -12.91 10.15
N VAL A 153 19.30 -12.53 9.51
CA VAL A 153 20.49 -13.39 9.40
C VAL A 153 21.06 -13.74 10.77
N THR A 154 21.17 -12.75 11.66
CA THR A 154 21.70 -12.93 13.02
C THR A 154 20.81 -13.85 13.84
N ALA A 155 19.48 -13.70 13.75
CA ALA A 155 18.52 -14.56 14.43
C ALA A 155 18.63 -16.02 13.94
N VAL A 156 18.68 -16.23 12.62
CA VAL A 156 18.84 -17.58 12.04
C VAL A 156 20.17 -18.19 12.47
N PHE A 157 21.27 -17.44 12.43
CA PHE A 157 22.59 -17.90 12.87
C PHE A 157 22.59 -18.29 14.36
N ALA A 158 21.99 -17.47 15.21
CA ALA A 158 21.89 -17.74 16.64
C ALA A 158 21.08 -19.02 16.93
N ILE A 159 19.95 -19.22 16.24
CA ILE A 159 19.13 -20.42 16.40
C ILE A 159 19.84 -21.65 15.84
N ALA A 160 20.50 -21.54 14.69
CA ALA A 160 21.31 -22.61 14.14
C ALA A 160 22.44 -23.01 15.10
N LYS A 161 23.10 -22.02 15.72
CA LYS A 161 24.09 -22.29 16.77
C LYS A 161 23.46 -23.07 17.93
N ILE A 162 22.29 -22.68 18.44
CA ILE A 162 21.61 -23.39 19.53
C ILE A 162 21.23 -24.82 19.12
N ALA A 163 20.72 -24.99 17.90
CA ALA A 163 20.28 -26.28 17.39
C ALA A 163 21.45 -27.27 17.18
N PHE A 164 22.62 -26.77 16.80
CA PHE A 164 23.82 -27.58 16.55
C PHE A 164 24.86 -27.53 17.66
N SER A 165 24.69 -26.74 18.72
CA SER A 165 25.61 -26.69 19.87
C SER A 165 25.38 -27.86 20.84
N ALA A 166 25.05 -29.03 20.30
CA ALA A 166 24.94 -30.28 21.04
C ALA A 166 26.34 -30.87 21.31
#